data_AF-A0A971JWM3-F1
#
_entry.id   AF-A0A971JWM3-F1
#
_cell.length_a   1.000
_cell.length_b   1.000
_cell.length_c   1.000
_cell.angle_alpha   90.00
_cell.angle_beta   90.00
_cell.angle_gamma   90.00
#
_symmetry.space_group_name_H-M   'P 1'
#
loop_
_entity.id
_entity.type
_entity.pdbx_description
1 polymer ?
#
loop_
_entity_poly.entity_id
_entity_poly.type
_entity_poly.pdbx_seq_one_letter_code
_entity_poly.pdbx_strand_id
1 'polypeptide(L)'
;MTSEDDPKDPFRLGDDPGWRFADRRADALVALRYVFAALAVGLVVVGGIVAWLAQSREPRDPAVTAEAAVAGVVVVGLLSLVYVRFVPVRLDCRDELALARSWRARSFARWSASGTPALAGLAAFALHGAPALYSLGLAFSAVGAAVSGPFHANLVRDQETLARRECAIALVPALRRPVDPGR
;
A
#
# COMPACT_ATOMS: atom_id res chain seq x y z
N MET A 1 27.34 -31.63 -22.68
CA MET A 1 27.23 -31.40 -21.22
C MET A 1 25.91 -30.69 -20.99
N THR A 2 24.86 -31.50 -20.88
CA THR A 2 23.46 -31.10 -20.77
C THR A 2 23.15 -30.91 -19.29
N SER A 3 22.99 -29.66 -18.86
CA SER A 3 22.29 -29.32 -17.61
C SER A 3 20.85 -29.08 -18.03
N GLU A 4 20.07 -30.14 -18.19
CA GLU A 4 19.19 -30.66 -17.13
C GLU A 4 18.21 -29.56 -16.72
N ASP A 5 17.04 -29.62 -17.36
CA ASP A 5 15.83 -28.86 -17.06
C ASP A 5 15.52 -28.99 -15.56
N ASP A 6 15.98 -28.03 -14.77
CA ASP A 6 15.59 -27.88 -13.37
C ASP A 6 14.10 -27.52 -13.35
N PRO A 7 13.22 -28.40 -12.84
CA PRO A 7 11.78 -28.24 -12.95
C PRO A 7 11.35 -27.00 -12.17
N LYS A 8 11.13 -25.89 -12.90
CA LYS A 8 10.44 -24.67 -12.48
C LYS A 8 10.29 -24.59 -10.97
N ASP A 9 11.34 -24.13 -10.29
CA ASP A 9 11.27 -23.81 -8.88
C ASP A 9 10.00 -22.97 -8.63
N PRO A 10 8.96 -23.52 -7.98
CA PRO A 10 7.69 -22.84 -7.78
C PRO A 10 7.84 -21.61 -6.87
N PHE A 11 9.02 -21.45 -6.26
CA PHE A 11 9.41 -20.32 -5.42
C PHE A 11 10.22 -19.26 -6.17
N ARG A 12 10.72 -19.54 -7.39
CA ARG A 12 11.26 -18.49 -8.26
C ARG A 12 10.09 -17.67 -8.79
N LEU A 13 10.01 -16.41 -8.36
CA LEU A 13 9.31 -15.36 -9.10
C LEU A 13 10.04 -15.17 -10.45
N GLY A 14 9.93 -16.15 -11.34
CA GLY A 14 10.54 -16.09 -12.67
C GLY A 14 9.89 -14.96 -13.45
N ASP A 15 10.67 -13.90 -13.70
CA ASP A 15 10.49 -12.86 -14.73
C ASP A 15 9.05 -12.52 -15.11
N ASP A 16 8.14 -12.45 -14.14
CA ASP A 16 6.75 -12.22 -14.44
C ASP A 16 6.52 -10.71 -14.42
N PRO A 17 6.38 -10.06 -15.59
CA PRO A 17 6.45 -8.61 -15.68
C PRO A 17 5.23 -7.91 -15.04
N GLY A 18 4.24 -8.69 -14.59
CA GLY A 18 3.03 -8.17 -13.98
C GLY A 18 2.03 -7.54 -14.95
N TRP A 19 2.37 -7.46 -16.25
CA TRP A 19 1.53 -6.90 -17.32
C TRP A 19 1.12 -7.92 -18.38
N ARG A 20 1.66 -9.14 -18.36
CA ARG A 20 1.26 -10.18 -19.32
C ARG A 20 -0.10 -10.77 -18.92
N PHE A 21 -1.12 -10.45 -19.72
CA PHE A 21 -2.47 -10.99 -19.63
C PHE A 21 -2.49 -12.49 -20.01
N ALA A 22 -1.96 -13.36 -19.14
CA ALA A 22 -2.17 -14.79 -19.29
C ALA A 22 -3.56 -15.13 -18.73
N ASP A 23 -4.50 -15.35 -19.66
CA ASP A 23 -5.89 -15.76 -19.50
C ASP A 23 -6.94 -14.74 -19.02
N ARG A 24 -8.09 -14.76 -19.70
CA ARG A 24 -9.28 -13.90 -19.52
C ARG A 24 -10.01 -14.07 -18.19
N ARG A 25 -9.45 -14.79 -17.21
CA ARG A 25 -9.97 -14.82 -15.85
C ARG A 25 -9.27 -13.71 -15.08
N ALA A 26 -10.03 -12.70 -14.67
CA ALA A 26 -9.55 -11.50 -13.98
C ALA A 26 -8.46 -11.84 -12.96
N ASP A 27 -7.20 -11.52 -13.29
CA ASP A 27 -6.08 -11.69 -12.38
C ASP A 27 -6.29 -10.74 -11.20
N ALA A 28 -6.62 -11.33 -10.04
CA ALA A 28 -6.96 -10.60 -8.85
C ALA A 28 -5.77 -9.78 -8.30
N LEU A 29 -4.52 -10.17 -8.60
CA LEU A 29 -3.33 -9.40 -8.23
C LEU A 29 -3.19 -8.15 -9.10
N VAL A 30 -3.49 -8.27 -10.39
CA VAL A 30 -3.49 -7.13 -11.32
C VAL A 30 -4.60 -6.14 -10.94
N ALA A 31 -5.82 -6.62 -10.65
CA ALA A 31 -6.91 -5.77 -10.16
C ALA A 31 -6.51 -5.02 -8.87
N LEU A 32 -5.82 -5.71 -7.96
CA LEU A 32 -5.35 -5.11 -6.72
C LEU A 32 -4.29 -4.02 -6.95
N ARG A 33 -3.38 -4.22 -7.91
CA ARG A 33 -2.42 -3.20 -8.33
C ARG A 33 -3.11 -1.99 -8.94
N TYR A 34 -4.18 -2.18 -9.72
CA TYR A 34 -4.98 -1.06 -10.24
C TYR A 34 -5.68 -0.27 -9.14
N VAL A 35 -6.27 -0.93 -8.15
CA VAL A 35 -6.87 -0.25 -6.99
C VAL A 35 -5.84 0.59 -6.23
N PHE A 36 -4.65 0.02 -6.00
CA PHE A 36 -3.56 0.74 -5.38
C PHE A 36 -3.09 1.94 -6.22
N ALA A 37 -2.94 1.76 -7.53
CA ALA A 37 -2.57 2.84 -8.44
C ALA A 37 -3.62 3.96 -8.46
N ALA A 38 -4.91 3.63 -8.48
CA ALA A 38 -6.00 4.60 -8.40
C ALA A 38 -5.95 5.40 -7.09
N LEU A 39 -5.67 4.73 -5.96
CA LEU A 39 -5.48 5.40 -4.67
C LEU A 39 -4.29 6.37 -4.68
N ALA A 40 -3.15 5.94 -5.24
CA ALA A 40 -1.97 6.78 -5.38
C ALA A 40 -2.22 8.00 -6.29
N VAL A 41 -2.88 7.79 -7.44
CA VAL A 41 -3.27 8.88 -8.35
C VAL A 41 -4.23 9.85 -7.66
N GLY A 42 -5.20 9.35 -6.89
CA GLY A 42 -6.12 10.18 -6.10
C GLY A 42 -5.39 11.10 -5.14
N LEU A 43 -4.38 10.59 -4.42
CA LEU A 43 -3.56 11.40 -3.52
C LEU A 43 -2.77 12.48 -4.29
N VAL A 44 -2.21 12.16 -5.45
CA VAL A 44 -1.49 13.14 -6.30
C VAL A 44 -2.44 14.24 -6.79
N VAL A 45 -3.64 13.89 -7.24
CA VAL A 45 -4.66 14.86 -7.70
C VAL A 45 -5.06 15.80 -6.56
N VAL A 46 -5.33 15.27 -5.36
CA VAL A 46 -5.63 16.10 -4.18
C VAL A 46 -4.47 17.04 -3.87
N GLY A 47 -3.22 16.56 -3.99
CA GLY A 47 -2.05 17.40 -3.80
C GLY A 47 -1.91 18.51 -4.83
N GLY A 48 -2.24 18.23 -6.09
CA GLY A 48 -2.33 19.25 -7.14
C GLY A 48 -3.38 20.31 -6.82
N ILE A 49 -4.56 19.90 -6.33
CA ILE A 49 -5.63 20.82 -5.91
C ILE A 49 -5.17 21.70 -4.74
N VAL A 50 -4.52 21.12 -3.72
CA VAL A 50 -3.98 21.87 -2.59
C VAL A 50 -2.93 22.88 -3.05
N ALA A 51 -2.01 22.48 -3.93
CA ALA A 51 -0.99 23.37 -4.48
C ALA A 51 -1.60 24.51 -5.30
N TRP A 52 -2.65 24.25 -6.06
CA TRP A 52 -3.39 25.26 -6.81
C TRP A 52 -4.17 26.23 -5.89
N LEU A 53 -4.82 25.71 -4.84
CA LEU A 53 -5.50 26.53 -3.84
C LEU A 53 -4.53 27.38 -3.01
N ALA A 54 -3.32 26.90 -2.76
CA ALA A 54 -2.29 27.64 -2.06
C ALA A 54 -1.79 28.86 -2.86
N GLN A 55 -1.81 28.80 -4.20
CA GLN A 55 -1.44 29.92 -5.06
C GLN A 55 -2.52 31.02 -5.13
N SER A 56 -3.78 30.66 -4.86
CA SER A 56 -4.94 31.56 -5.01
C SER A 56 -5.43 32.19 -3.71
N ARG A 57 -4.84 31.83 -2.55
CA ARG A 57 -5.20 32.40 -1.24
C ARG A 57 -4.18 33.42 -0.77
N GLU A 58 -4.67 34.52 -0.19
CA GLU A 58 -3.84 35.42 0.61
C GLU A 58 -3.38 34.72 1.91
N PRO A 59 -2.14 34.99 2.37
CA PRO A 59 -1.63 34.42 3.62
C PRO A 59 -2.53 34.78 4.80
N ARG A 60 -3.08 33.78 5.49
CA ARG A 60 -3.82 33.97 6.74
C ARG A 60 -2.81 34.13 7.88
N ASP A 61 -2.98 35.16 8.70
CA ASP A 61 -2.07 35.48 9.81
C ASP A 61 -1.98 34.29 10.80
N PRO A 62 -0.77 33.78 11.12
CA PRO A 62 -0.60 32.54 11.88
C PRO A 62 -0.69 32.80 13.39
N ALA A 63 -1.81 33.35 13.87
CA ALA A 63 -1.88 33.81 15.26
C ALA A 63 -2.05 32.70 16.31
N VAL A 64 -2.40 31.46 15.94
CA VAL A 64 -2.48 30.33 16.91
C VAL A 64 -2.10 28.98 16.26
N THR A 65 -1.01 28.42 16.78
CA THR A 65 -0.52 27.01 16.77
C THR A 65 -0.24 26.27 15.45
N ALA A 66 0.45 26.90 14.50
CA ALA A 66 1.11 26.17 13.41
C ALA A 66 1.97 24.99 13.91
N GLU A 67 2.64 25.16 15.06
CA GLU A 67 3.42 24.11 15.71
C GLU A 67 2.58 22.93 16.20
N ALA A 68 1.39 23.18 16.80
CA ALA A 68 0.51 22.10 17.25
C ALA A 68 -0.11 21.35 16.07
N ALA A 69 -0.42 22.04 14.97
CA ALA A 69 -0.89 21.42 13.74
C ALA A 69 0.19 20.53 13.11
N VAL A 70 1.44 21.01 13.03
CA VAL A 70 2.59 20.21 12.58
C VAL A 70 2.77 18.99 13.49
N ALA A 71 2.80 19.18 14.81
CA ALA A 71 2.94 18.09 15.77
C ALA A 71 1.82 17.06 15.62
N GLY A 72 0.57 17.51 15.42
CA GLY A 72 -0.57 16.64 15.14
C GLY A 72 -0.40 15.79 13.89
N VAL A 73 -0.01 16.40 12.76
CA VAL A 73 0.23 15.65 11.50
C VAL A 73 1.40 14.67 11.66
N VAL A 74 2.48 15.06 12.35
CA VAL A 74 3.62 14.18 12.63
C VAL A 74 3.19 12.99 13.51
N VAL A 75 2.43 13.23 14.58
CA VAL A 75 1.93 12.16 15.47
C VAL A 75 1.03 11.20 14.70
N VAL A 76 0.09 11.71 13.90
CA VAL A 76 -0.76 10.87 13.03
C VAL A 76 0.09 10.09 12.02
N GLY A 77 1.09 10.74 11.41
CA GLY A 77 2.06 10.12 10.52
C GLY A 77 2.79 8.95 11.17
N LEU A 78 3.39 9.16 12.34
CA LEU A 78 4.10 8.14 13.10
C LEU A 78 3.18 7.00 13.54
N LEU A 79 2.00 7.32 14.10
CA LEU A 79 1.02 6.32 14.50
C LEU A 79 0.57 5.48 13.31
N SER A 80 0.38 6.07 12.13
CA SER A 80 0.02 5.34 10.92
C SER A 80 1.13 4.38 10.47
N LEU A 81 2.41 4.80 10.52
CA LEU A 81 3.54 3.96 10.17
C LEU A 81 3.72 2.81 11.17
N VAL A 82 3.57 3.10 12.47
CA VAL A 82 3.55 2.08 13.52
C VAL A 82 2.41 1.09 13.27
N TYR A 83 1.20 1.58 12.98
CA TYR A 83 0.05 0.72 12.68
C TYR A 83 0.31 -0.16 11.45
N VAL A 84 0.82 0.39 10.34
CA VAL A 84 1.20 -0.39 9.14
C VAL A 84 2.20 -1.50 9.48
N ARG A 85 3.15 -1.22 10.37
CA ARG A 85 4.20 -2.17 10.78
C ARG A 85 3.69 -3.25 11.74
N PHE A 86 2.77 -2.92 12.62
CA PHE A 86 2.35 -3.76 13.75
C PHE A 86 1.00 -4.45 13.57
N VAL A 87 0.18 -4.09 12.58
CA VAL A 87 -1.09 -4.80 12.29
C VAL A 87 -0.80 -6.30 12.07
N PRO A 88 -1.19 -7.16 13.02
CA PRO A 88 -0.82 -8.56 13.04
C PRO A 88 -1.92 -9.39 12.36
N VAL A 89 -2.24 -9.06 11.11
CA VAL A 89 -3.05 -10.00 10.31
C VAL A 89 -2.13 -11.16 9.97
N ARG A 90 -2.24 -12.24 10.75
CA ARG A 90 -1.49 -13.47 10.50
C ARG A 90 -1.93 -14.01 9.15
N LEU A 91 -0.94 -14.34 8.33
CA LEU A 91 -1.16 -15.04 7.07
C LEU A 91 -1.62 -16.46 7.41
N ASP A 92 -2.80 -16.83 6.95
CA ASP A 92 -3.34 -18.17 7.18
C ASP A 92 -2.81 -19.12 6.10
N CYS A 93 -2.07 -20.14 6.53
CA CYS A 93 -1.41 -21.13 5.66
C CYS A 93 -2.21 -22.43 5.52
N ARG A 94 -3.46 -22.46 5.96
CA ARG A 94 -4.32 -23.65 5.81
C ARG A 94 -4.62 -24.02 4.36
N ASP A 95 -4.80 -23.01 3.51
CA ASP A 95 -5.14 -23.17 2.09
C ASP A 95 -4.72 -21.91 1.31
N GLU A 96 -4.51 -22.05 0.00
CA GLU A 96 -4.16 -20.96 -0.90
C GLU A 96 -5.20 -19.84 -0.89
N LEU A 97 -6.49 -20.18 -0.80
CA LEU A 97 -7.59 -19.22 -0.72
C LEU A 97 -7.57 -18.44 0.60
N ALA A 98 -7.33 -19.11 1.73
CA ALA A 98 -7.22 -18.47 3.04
C ALA A 98 -6.01 -17.53 3.11
N LEU A 99 -4.89 -17.96 2.50
CA LEU A 99 -3.68 -17.15 2.37
C LEU A 99 -3.93 -15.89 1.53
N ALA A 100 -4.56 -16.04 0.36
CA ALA A 100 -4.87 -14.92 -0.51
C ALA A 100 -5.84 -13.92 0.14
N ARG A 101 -6.89 -14.40 0.84
CA ARG A 101 -7.84 -13.54 1.57
C ARG A 101 -7.17 -12.78 2.71
N SER A 102 -6.41 -13.48 3.56
CA SER A 102 -5.72 -12.86 4.70
C SER A 102 -4.66 -11.86 4.25
N TRP A 103 -3.93 -12.15 3.16
CA TRP A 103 -2.97 -11.21 2.58
C TRP A 103 -3.63 -9.96 1.98
N ARG A 104 -4.73 -10.12 1.24
CA ARG A 104 -5.50 -8.98 0.69
C ARG A 104 -6.08 -8.10 1.79
N ALA A 105 -6.67 -8.70 2.84
CA ALA A 105 -7.19 -7.97 3.99
C ALA A 105 -6.08 -7.17 4.71
N ARG A 106 -4.92 -7.80 4.94
CA ARG A 106 -3.73 -7.13 5.50
C ARG A 106 -3.28 -5.96 4.64
N SER A 107 -3.23 -6.15 3.32
CA SER A 107 -2.79 -5.11 2.39
C SER A 107 -3.75 -3.93 2.36
N PHE A 108 -5.06 -4.20 2.29
CA PHE A 108 -6.09 -3.17 2.32
C PHE A 108 -6.04 -2.33 3.61
N ALA A 109 -5.92 -2.99 4.78
CA ALA A 109 -5.80 -2.31 6.06
C ALA A 109 -4.54 -1.43 6.16
N ARG A 110 -3.44 -1.85 5.52
CA ARG A 110 -2.21 -1.05 5.47
C ARG A 110 -2.33 0.14 4.53
N TRP A 111 -3.00 -0.03 3.39
CA TRP A 111 -3.21 1.06 2.44
C TRP A 111 -4.10 2.14 3.04
N SER A 112 -5.20 1.75 3.69
CA SER A 112 -6.08 2.70 4.36
C SER A 112 -5.35 3.45 5.47
N ALA A 113 -4.56 2.75 6.29
CA ALA A 113 -3.73 3.37 7.31
C ALA A 113 -2.68 4.33 6.72
N SER A 114 -2.06 3.95 5.60
CA SER A 114 -1.10 4.81 4.91
C SER A 114 -1.73 6.06 4.31
N GLY A 115 -3.03 6.07 4.00
CA GLY A 115 -3.72 7.26 3.50
C GLY A 115 -4.07 8.29 4.58
N THR A 116 -4.17 7.86 5.84
CA THR A 116 -4.60 8.71 6.96
C THR A 116 -3.76 9.98 7.18
N PRO A 117 -2.41 9.93 7.10
CA PRO A 117 -1.58 11.13 7.26
C PRO A 117 -1.84 12.21 6.21
N ALA A 118 -2.02 11.85 4.93
CA ALA A 118 -2.36 12.81 3.88
C ALA A 118 -3.73 13.47 4.13
N LEU A 119 -4.72 12.72 4.62
CA LEU A 119 -6.03 13.28 4.99
C LEU A 119 -5.93 14.21 6.20
N ALA A 120 -5.13 13.84 7.21
CA ALA A 120 -4.88 14.70 8.37
C ALA A 120 -4.16 15.99 7.96
N GLY A 121 -3.14 15.89 7.10
CA GLY A 121 -2.44 17.04 6.52
C GLY A 121 -3.35 17.92 5.67
N LEU A 122 -4.31 17.33 4.95
CA LEU A 122 -5.33 18.06 4.18
C LEU A 122 -6.28 18.83 5.09
N ALA A 123 -6.79 18.18 6.14
CA ALA A 123 -7.64 18.83 7.14
C ALA A 123 -6.91 19.99 7.81
N ALA A 124 -5.64 19.78 8.18
CA ALA A 124 -4.81 20.81 8.76
C ALA A 124 -4.54 21.97 7.78
N PHE A 125 -4.30 21.69 6.49
CA PHE A 125 -4.22 22.73 5.45
C PHE A 125 -5.54 23.51 5.31
N ALA A 126 -6.69 22.83 5.33
CA ALA A 126 -7.98 23.49 5.20
C ALA A 126 -8.29 24.45 6.36
N LEU A 127 -7.86 24.09 7.58
CA LEU A 127 -8.06 24.89 8.78
C LEU A 127 -7.05 26.05 8.92
N HIS A 128 -5.78 25.80 8.61
CA HIS A 128 -4.68 26.74 8.90
C HIS A 128 -4.13 27.46 7.67
N GLY A 129 -4.48 27.04 6.45
CA GLY A 129 -4.01 27.64 5.20
C GLY A 129 -2.54 27.38 4.86
N ALA A 130 -1.81 26.59 5.66
CA ALA A 130 -0.40 26.31 5.46
C ALA A 130 -0.18 25.06 4.58
N PRO A 131 0.29 25.19 3.30
CA PRO A 131 0.42 24.05 2.37
C PRO A 131 1.48 23.03 2.79
N ALA A 132 2.42 23.43 3.65
CA ALA A 132 3.43 22.55 4.22
C ALA A 132 2.81 21.40 5.02
N LEU A 133 1.65 21.61 5.67
CA LEU A 133 0.97 20.60 6.48
C LEU A 133 0.47 19.42 5.62
N TYR A 134 -0.07 19.73 4.45
CA TYR A 134 -0.47 18.70 3.49
C TYR A 134 0.74 17.95 2.94
N SER A 135 1.80 18.67 2.57
CA SER A 135 3.03 18.07 2.02
C SER A 135 3.66 17.07 3.00
N LEU A 136 3.65 17.41 4.29
CA LEU A 136 4.17 16.56 5.36
C LEU A 136 3.30 15.30 5.54
N GLY A 137 1.97 15.45 5.55
CA GLY A 137 1.05 14.31 5.56
C GLY A 137 1.22 13.40 4.34
N LEU A 138 1.39 13.98 3.15
CA LEU A 138 1.60 13.26 1.91
C LEU A 138 2.92 12.48 1.92
N ALA A 139 4.00 13.04 2.48
CA ALA A 139 5.27 12.33 2.63
C ALA A 139 5.13 11.07 3.50
N PHE A 140 4.46 11.18 4.65
CA PHE A 140 4.17 10.00 5.50
C PHE A 140 3.31 8.97 4.77
N SER A 141 2.30 9.42 4.03
CA SER A 141 1.46 8.53 3.23
C SER A 141 2.23 7.83 2.11
N ALA A 142 3.14 8.54 1.44
CA ALA A 142 3.99 7.96 0.40
C ALA A 142 4.92 6.88 0.96
N VAL A 143 5.53 7.13 2.13
CA VAL A 143 6.36 6.12 2.83
C VAL A 143 5.52 4.90 3.22
N GLY A 144 4.34 5.11 3.80
CA GLY A 144 3.43 4.02 4.16
C GLY A 144 3.00 3.20 2.94
N ALA A 145 2.69 3.86 1.83
CA ALA A 145 2.32 3.22 0.57
C ALA A 145 3.52 2.47 -0.06
N ALA A 146 4.73 3.00 0.00
CA ALA A 146 5.93 2.33 -0.49
C ALA A 146 6.20 1.02 0.27
N VAL A 147 6.04 1.04 1.60
CA VAL A 147 6.30 -0.12 2.46
C VAL A 147 5.17 -1.16 2.41
N SER A 148 3.94 -0.77 2.07
CA SER A 148 2.77 -1.65 2.06
C SER A 148 2.21 -1.97 0.66
N GLY A 149 2.74 -1.34 -0.38
CA GLY A 149 2.24 -1.49 -1.74
C GLY A 149 2.48 -2.90 -2.31
N PRO A 150 1.69 -3.31 -3.31
CA PRO A 150 1.75 -4.64 -3.94
C PRO A 150 2.91 -4.77 -4.94
N PHE A 151 4.10 -4.31 -4.53
CA PHE A 151 5.32 -4.32 -5.31
C PHE A 151 6.02 -5.67 -5.24
N HIS A 152 6.79 -5.99 -6.28
CA HIS A 152 7.57 -7.22 -6.35
C HIS A 152 8.46 -7.43 -5.10
N ALA A 153 9.18 -6.40 -4.67
CA ALA A 153 10.04 -6.48 -3.48
C ALA A 153 9.28 -6.84 -2.19
N ASN A 154 8.05 -6.35 -2.03
CA ASN A 154 7.23 -6.66 -0.86
C ASN A 154 6.66 -8.08 -0.94
N LEU A 155 6.29 -8.55 -2.15
CA LEU A 155 5.85 -9.93 -2.37
C LEU A 155 6.98 -10.94 -2.10
N VAL A 156 8.22 -10.65 -2.55
CA VAL A 156 9.41 -11.46 -2.23
C VAL A 156 9.61 -11.54 -0.72
N ARG A 157 9.59 -10.39 -0.03
CA ARG A 157 9.76 -10.34 1.42
C ARG A 157 8.68 -11.11 2.17
N ASP A 158 7.43 -11.03 1.72
CA ASP A 158 6.33 -11.79 2.32
C ASP A 158 6.48 -13.30 2.03
N GLN A 159 6.94 -13.70 0.83
CA GLN A 159 7.24 -15.10 0.50
C GLN A 159 8.37 -15.67 1.37
N GLU A 160 9.46 -14.92 1.57
CA GLU A 160 10.53 -15.31 2.49
C GLU A 160 10.03 -15.45 3.94
N THR A 161 9.13 -14.57 4.36
CA THR A 161 8.52 -14.62 5.70
C THR A 161 7.64 -15.86 5.86
N LEU A 162 6.91 -16.26 4.82
CA LEU A 162 6.11 -17.47 4.79
C LEU A 162 7.00 -18.73 4.82
N ALA A 163 8.08 -18.75 4.04
CA ALA A 163 9.04 -19.85 4.02
C ALA A 163 9.68 -20.06 5.41
N ARG A 164 10.05 -18.97 6.11
CA ARG A 164 10.55 -19.05 7.50
C ARG A 164 9.52 -19.56 8.52
N ARG A 165 8.24 -19.53 8.18
CA ARG A 165 7.13 -20.04 9.01
C ARG A 165 6.67 -21.43 8.57
N GLU A 166 7.50 -22.13 7.77
CA GLU A 166 7.24 -23.48 7.27
C GLU A 166 5.99 -23.58 6.37
N CYS A 167 5.59 -22.45 5.77
CA CYS A 167 4.47 -22.42 4.83
C CYS A 167 4.99 -22.66 3.40
N ALA A 168 4.67 -23.83 2.84
CA ALA A 168 5.14 -24.25 1.51
C ALA A 168 4.34 -23.66 0.34
N ILE A 169 3.36 -22.79 0.60
CA ILE A 169 2.47 -22.24 -0.43
C ILE A 169 3.17 -21.08 -1.16
N ALA A 170 3.14 -21.11 -2.50
CA ALA A 170 3.59 -20.01 -3.34
C ALA A 170 2.56 -18.86 -3.34
N LEU A 171 2.95 -17.68 -2.85
CA LEU A 171 2.06 -16.53 -2.64
C LEU A 171 1.53 -15.95 -3.96
N VAL A 172 2.36 -15.81 -4.99
CA VAL A 172 1.94 -15.19 -6.26
C VAL A 172 0.89 -16.02 -7.00
N PRO A 173 1.08 -17.33 -7.22
CA PRO A 173 0.03 -18.19 -7.79
C PRO A 173 -1.28 -18.14 -6.99
N ALA A 174 -1.19 -18.18 -5.65
CA ALA A 174 -2.37 -18.09 -4.79
C ALA A 174 -3.11 -16.75 -4.94
N LEU A 175 -2.38 -15.64 -5.09
CA LEU A 175 -2.96 -14.30 -5.26
C LEU A 175 -3.59 -14.05 -6.64
N ARG A 176 -3.12 -14.76 -7.68
CA ARG A 176 -3.68 -14.67 -9.03
C ARG A 176 -5.00 -15.40 -9.19
N ARG A 177 -5.27 -16.40 -8.34
CA ARG A 177 -6.55 -17.13 -8.41
C ARG A 177 -7.72 -16.17 -8.21
N PRO A 178 -8.71 -16.17 -9.13
CA PRO A 178 -9.92 -15.39 -8.96
C PRO A 178 -10.65 -15.85 -7.70
N VAL A 179 -11.22 -14.90 -6.97
CA VAL A 179 -12.11 -15.21 -5.85
C VAL A 179 -13.41 -15.71 -6.47
N ASP A 180 -13.68 -17.00 -6.34
CA ASP A 180 -14.96 -17.57 -6.75
C ASP A 180 -16.01 -17.24 -5.66
N PRO A 181 -17.04 -16.40 -5.93
CA PRO A 181 -18.00 -15.96 -4.92
C PRO A 181 -18.98 -17.06 -4.48
N GLY A 182 -18.89 -18.27 -5.05
CA GLY A 182 -19.83 -19.38 -4.81
C GLY A 182 -19.37 -20.50 -3.86
N ARG A 183 -18.27 -20.34 -3.11
CA ARG A 183 -17.82 -21.30 -2.08
C ARG A 183 -17.42 -20.66 -0.75
#